data_AF-A0A3L8E3C1-F1
#
_entry.id   AF-A0A3L8E3C1-F1
#
_cell.length_a   1.000
_cell.length_b   1.000
_cell.length_c   1.000
_cell.angle_alpha   90.00
_cell.angle_beta   90.00
_cell.angle_gamma   90.00
#
_symmetry.space_group_name_H-M   'P 1'
#
loop_
_entity.id
_entity.type
_entity.pdbx_description
1 polymer ?
#
loop_
_entity_poly.entity_id
_entity_poly.type
_entity_poly.pdbx_seq_one_letter_code
_entity_poly.pdbx_strand_id
1 'polypeptide(L)'
;MKERKNIIVRGMSTEGTLEECTIRIQTLLRDKLKVDSKVWQVRRSGRVLIARLEMKRKVMKSKSKLGTERVFIENDLTWEERRVQEEITRWAKDQRGKGMEIKVATGKVRVGEGVWKWWSEVKREQEVISDEGRRDEREKSRRAEGGQAENFV
;
A
#
# COMPACT_ATOMS: atom_id res chain seq x y z
N MET A 1 0.99 1.29 15.16
CA MET A 1 -0.16 0.46 14.71
C MET A 1 0.22 -1.01 14.76
N LYS A 2 -0.55 -1.87 15.45
CA LYS A 2 -0.31 -3.33 15.45
C LYS A 2 -0.74 -3.90 14.10
N GLU A 3 0.18 -4.56 13.40
CA GLU A 3 -0.12 -5.24 12.13
C GLU A 3 -1.17 -6.33 12.39
N ARG A 4 -2.37 -6.17 11.82
CA ARG A 4 -3.40 -7.21 11.86
C ARG A 4 -2.86 -8.44 11.15
N LYS A 5 -2.90 -9.59 11.80
CA LYS A 5 -2.34 -10.84 11.23
C LYS A 5 -3.31 -11.61 10.32
N ASN A 6 -4.37 -10.95 9.86
CA ASN A 6 -5.40 -11.56 9.03
C ASN A 6 -5.06 -11.42 7.54
N ILE A 7 -5.39 -12.44 6.76
CA ILE A 7 -5.37 -12.44 5.30
C ILE A 7 -6.76 -12.81 4.78
N ILE A 8 -7.06 -12.35 3.57
CA ILE A 8 -8.27 -12.73 2.83
C ILE A 8 -7.83 -13.65 1.70
N VAL A 9 -8.43 -14.84 1.62
CA VAL A 9 -8.20 -15.81 0.55
C VAL A 9 -9.43 -15.85 -0.34
N ARG A 10 -9.25 -15.49 -1.62
CA ARG A 10 -10.29 -15.51 -2.65
C ARG A 10 -10.03 -16.62 -3.65
N GLY A 11 -11.09 -17.15 -4.27
CA GLY A 11 -11.01 -18.16 -5.32
C GLY A 11 -10.72 -19.58 -4.84
N MET A 12 -10.72 -19.80 -3.52
CA MET A 12 -10.73 -21.12 -2.90
C MET A 12 -12.17 -21.54 -2.58
N SER A 13 -12.49 -22.83 -2.72
CA SER A 13 -13.82 -23.34 -2.32
C SER A 13 -14.04 -23.13 -0.81
N THR A 14 -15.17 -22.51 -0.48
CA THR A 14 -15.63 -22.29 0.89
C THR A 14 -16.46 -23.45 1.44
N GLU A 15 -16.72 -24.48 0.63
CA GLU A 15 -17.49 -25.66 1.00
C GLU A 15 -16.69 -26.60 1.92
N GLY A 16 -17.40 -27.35 2.77
CA GLY A 16 -16.82 -28.30 3.72
C GLY A 16 -16.91 -27.85 5.18
N THR A 17 -16.02 -28.34 6.04
CA THR A 17 -15.83 -27.87 7.43
C THR A 17 -14.77 -26.76 7.51
N LEU A 18 -14.71 -26.03 8.64
CA LEU A 18 -13.68 -25.01 8.85
C LEU A 18 -12.28 -25.62 9.01
N GLU A 19 -12.19 -26.86 9.50
CA GLU A 19 -10.94 -27.61 9.60
C GLU A 19 -10.38 -27.95 8.23
N GLU A 20 -11.22 -28.43 7.31
CA GLU A 20 -10.82 -28.68 5.91
C GLU A 20 -10.33 -27.40 5.24
N CYS A 21 -11.01 -26.28 5.46
CA CYS A 21 -10.58 -24.97 4.98
C CYS A 21 -9.21 -24.57 5.57
N THR A 22 -8.98 -24.86 6.85
CA THR A 22 -7.70 -24.58 7.52
C THR A 22 -6.58 -25.42 6.93
N ILE A 23 -6.81 -26.71 6.71
CA ILE A 23 -5.85 -27.61 6.06
C ILE A 23 -5.54 -27.12 4.64
N ARG A 24 -6.56 -26.80 3.83
CA ARG A 24 -6.36 -26.28 2.47
C ARG A 24 -5.51 -25.01 2.44
N ILE A 25 -5.77 -24.06 3.35
CA ILE A 25 -4.97 -22.84 3.46
C ILE A 25 -3.54 -23.18 3.88
N GLN A 26 -3.35 -24.06 4.85
CA GLN A 26 -2.03 -24.43 5.34
C GLN A 26 -1.20 -25.16 4.27
N THR A 27 -1.81 -26.07 3.52
CA THR A 27 -1.21 -26.72 2.34
C THR A 27 -0.83 -25.68 1.28
N LEU A 28 -1.70 -24.70 1.00
CA LEU A 28 -1.37 -23.63 0.06
C LEU A 28 -0.17 -22.79 0.52
N LEU A 29 -0.08 -22.45 1.81
CA LEU A 29 1.07 -21.72 2.37
C LEU A 29 2.36 -22.52 2.26
N ARG A 30 2.31 -23.82 2.53
CA ARG A 30 3.48 -24.70 2.47
C ARG A 30 3.92 -24.99 1.04
N ASP A 31 3.01 -25.47 0.20
CA ASP A 31 3.37 -26.03 -1.11
C ASP A 31 3.61 -24.93 -2.14
N LYS A 32 2.71 -23.94 -2.19
CA LYS A 32 2.77 -22.87 -3.21
C LYS A 32 3.71 -21.75 -2.80
N LEU A 33 3.61 -21.32 -1.54
CA LEU A 33 4.38 -20.16 -1.08
C LEU A 33 5.75 -20.55 -0.50
N LYS A 34 5.95 -21.83 -0.15
CA LYS A 34 7.12 -22.32 0.60
C LYS A 34 7.31 -21.57 1.91
N VAL A 35 6.20 -21.26 2.58
CA VAL A 35 6.19 -20.55 3.87
C VAL A 35 5.54 -21.47 4.90
N ASP A 36 6.35 -21.96 5.84
CA ASP A 36 5.80 -22.65 7.00
C ASP A 36 5.24 -21.60 7.97
N SER A 37 3.93 -21.41 7.94
CA SER A 37 3.22 -20.48 8.81
C SER A 37 2.00 -21.17 9.38
N LYS A 38 1.85 -21.11 10.71
CA LYS A 38 0.69 -21.65 11.39
C LYS A 38 -0.55 -20.79 11.10
N VAL A 39 -1.66 -21.45 10.77
CA VAL A 39 -3.00 -20.85 10.67
C VAL A 39 -3.67 -21.02 12.04
N TRP A 40 -4.02 -19.93 12.70
CA TRP A 40 -4.64 -19.98 14.03
C TRP A 40 -6.15 -20.13 13.96
N GLN A 41 -6.77 -19.44 13.01
CA GLN A 41 -8.22 -19.40 12.88
C GLN A 41 -8.58 -19.12 11.44
N VAL A 42 -9.61 -19.79 10.95
CA VAL A 42 -10.25 -19.52 9.66
C VAL A 42 -11.72 -19.25 9.90
N ARG A 43 -12.24 -18.22 9.24
CA ARG A 43 -13.68 -17.94 9.20
C ARG A 43 -14.15 -17.75 7.77
N ARG A 44 -15.41 -18.05 7.53
CA ARG A 44 -16.09 -17.80 6.26
C ARG A 44 -16.66 -16.40 6.24
N SER A 45 -16.57 -15.75 5.08
CA SER A 45 -17.24 -14.49 4.82
C SER A 45 -17.75 -14.52 3.39
N GLY A 46 -18.99 -14.99 3.21
CA GLY A 46 -19.57 -15.21 1.88
C GLY A 46 -18.71 -16.17 1.05
N ARG A 47 -18.20 -15.68 -0.09
CA ARG A 47 -17.35 -16.43 -1.05
C ARG A 47 -15.85 -16.36 -0.75
N VAL A 48 -15.45 -15.78 0.38
CA VAL A 48 -14.03 -15.64 0.75
C VAL A 48 -13.75 -16.27 2.11
N LEU A 49 -12.51 -16.72 2.30
CA LEU A 49 -12.01 -17.20 3.58
C LEU A 49 -11.13 -16.14 4.22
N ILE A 50 -11.30 -15.89 5.50
CA ILE A 50 -10.45 -14.98 6.26
C ILE A 50 -9.65 -15.83 7.25
N ALA A 51 -8.33 -15.78 7.13
CA ALA A 51 -7.42 -16.59 7.95
C ALA A 51 -6.51 -15.70 8.78
N ARG A 52 -6.37 -16.03 10.06
CA ARG A 52 -5.40 -15.42 10.98
C ARG A 52 -4.13 -16.25 10.99
N LEU A 53 -3.01 -15.63 10.61
CA LEU A 53 -1.72 -16.30 10.47
C LEU A 53 -0.75 -15.86 11.55
N GLU A 54 0.27 -16.67 11.82
CA GLU A 54 1.39 -16.24 12.65
C GLU A 54 2.33 -15.28 11.90
N MET A 55 2.70 -15.64 10.66
CA MET A 55 3.72 -14.96 9.84
C MET A 55 3.13 -14.32 8.57
N LYS A 56 2.09 -13.50 8.72
CA LYS A 56 1.44 -12.78 7.61
C LYS A 56 2.42 -12.08 6.67
N ARG A 57 3.44 -11.39 7.21
CA ARG A 57 4.39 -10.62 6.40
C ARG A 57 5.20 -11.48 5.43
N LYS A 58 5.57 -12.71 5.80
CA LYS A 58 6.28 -13.65 4.90
C LYS A 58 5.36 -14.16 3.80
N VAL A 59 4.12 -14.48 4.15
CA VAL A 59 3.07 -14.88 3.19
C VAL A 59 2.81 -13.76 2.17
N MET A 60 2.63 -12.53 2.65
CA MET A 60 2.38 -11.37 1.78
C MET A 60 3.55 -11.03 0.85
N LYS A 61 4.80 -11.28 1.27
CA LYS A 61 5.98 -11.14 0.39
C LYS A 61 6.04 -12.24 -0.67
N SER A 62 5.64 -13.45 -0.31
CA SER A 62 5.69 -14.60 -1.21
C SER A 62 4.48 -14.72 -2.12
N LYS A 63 3.41 -13.93 -1.90
CA LYS A 63 2.14 -14.01 -2.64
C LYS A 63 2.29 -13.91 -4.15
N SER A 64 3.32 -13.24 -4.66
CA SER A 64 3.63 -13.16 -6.09
C SER A 64 3.91 -14.53 -6.71
N LYS A 65 4.34 -15.52 -5.91
CA LYS A 65 4.54 -16.91 -6.35
C LYS A 65 3.24 -17.63 -6.70
N LEU A 66 2.08 -17.14 -6.26
CA LEU A 66 0.78 -17.70 -6.64
C LEU A 66 0.45 -17.44 -8.12
N GLY A 67 1.15 -16.49 -8.77
CA GLY A 67 1.13 -16.31 -10.22
C GLY A 67 -0.28 -16.18 -10.80
N THR A 68 -0.58 -17.01 -11.81
CA THR A 68 -1.83 -17.05 -12.60
C THR A 68 -2.89 -17.98 -12.02
N GLU A 69 -2.70 -18.53 -10.82
CA GLU A 69 -3.72 -19.38 -10.21
C GLU A 69 -5.00 -18.61 -9.92
N ARG A 70 -6.15 -19.29 -9.93
CA ARG A 70 -7.45 -18.70 -9.59
C ARG A 70 -7.58 -18.31 -8.11
N VAL A 71 -6.52 -18.48 -7.31
CA VAL A 71 -6.51 -18.22 -5.87
C VAL A 71 -5.71 -16.97 -5.55
N PHE A 72 -6.33 -16.02 -4.86
CA PHE A 72 -5.73 -14.73 -4.51
C PHE A 72 -5.61 -14.56 -3.00
N ILE A 73 -4.44 -14.12 -2.53
CA ILE A 73 -4.23 -13.72 -1.14
C ILE A 73 -4.17 -12.19 -1.07
N GLU A 74 -5.14 -11.62 -0.38
CA GLU A 74 -5.26 -10.20 -0.13
C GLU A 74 -4.97 -9.85 1.32
N ASN A 75 -4.53 -8.61 1.52
CA ASN A 75 -4.31 -8.05 2.84
C ASN A 75 -5.66 -7.63 3.45
N ASP A 76 -5.98 -8.11 4.64
CA ASP A 76 -7.13 -7.63 5.41
C ASP A 76 -6.79 -6.24 5.99
N LEU A 77 -7.06 -5.21 5.19
CA LEU A 77 -6.87 -3.80 5.51
C LEU A 77 -8.20 -3.17 5.94
N THR A 78 -8.16 -2.24 6.88
CA THR A 78 -9.30 -1.35 7.16
C THR A 78 -9.61 -0.47 5.96
N TRP A 79 -10.79 0.15 5.96
CA TRP A 79 -11.16 1.13 4.93
C TRP A 79 -10.16 2.28 4.84
N GLU A 80 -9.72 2.82 5.98
CA GLU A 80 -8.73 3.89 6.04
C GLU A 80 -7.37 3.45 5.50
N GLU A 81 -6.89 2.26 5.90
CA GLU A 81 -5.63 1.71 5.40
C GLU A 81 -5.70 1.45 3.89
N ARG A 82 -6.84 0.98 3.38
CA ARG A 82 -7.08 0.78 1.94
C ARG A 82 -7.03 2.10 1.20
N ARG A 83 -7.71 3.14 1.70
CA ARG A 83 -7.69 4.48 1.11
C ARG A 83 -6.27 5.04 1.03
N VAL A 84 -5.51 4.95 2.11
CA VAL A 84 -4.09 5.37 2.14
C VAL A 84 -3.26 4.56 1.13
N GLN A 85 -3.49 3.25 1.04
CA GLN A 85 -2.75 2.40 0.11
C GLN A 85 -3.07 2.72 -1.37
N GLU A 86 -4.32 3.05 -1.68
CA GLU A 86 -4.75 3.50 -3.00
C GLU A 86 -4.11 4.83 -3.39
N GLU A 87 -4.07 5.81 -2.48
CA GLU A 87 -3.38 7.08 -2.69
C GLU A 87 -1.89 6.88 -2.96
N ILE A 88 -1.21 6.08 -2.13
CA ILE A 88 0.21 5.72 -2.33
C ILE A 88 0.42 5.09 -3.71
N THR A 89 -0.48 4.18 -4.11
CA THR A 89 -0.37 3.46 -5.39
C THR A 89 -0.51 4.41 -6.58
N ARG A 90 -1.48 5.33 -6.53
CA ARG A 90 -1.65 6.37 -7.54
C ARG A 90 -0.41 7.25 -7.63
N TRP A 91 0.05 7.78 -6.51
CA TRP A 91 1.25 8.61 -6.46
C TRP A 91 2.49 7.87 -6.95
N ALA A 92 2.69 6.62 -6.54
CA ALA A 92 3.82 5.82 -6.98
C ALA A 92 3.80 5.58 -8.50
N LYS A 93 2.61 5.45 -9.11
CA LYS A 93 2.47 5.35 -10.57
C LYS A 93 2.90 6.65 -11.25
N ASP A 94 2.47 7.79 -10.75
CA ASP A 94 2.82 9.10 -11.30
C ASP A 94 4.33 9.37 -11.22
N GLN A 95 4.95 9.08 -10.07
CA GLN A 95 6.40 9.27 -9.89
C GLN A 95 7.22 8.29 -10.74
N ARG A 96 6.77 7.04 -10.90
CA ARG A 96 7.40 6.09 -11.82
C ARG A 96 7.31 6.56 -13.27
N GLY A 97 6.21 7.19 -13.66
CA GLY A 97 6.06 7.84 -14.96
C GLY A 97 7.10 8.95 -15.21
N LYS A 98 7.60 9.57 -14.14
CA LYS A 98 8.68 10.57 -14.18
C LYS A 98 10.09 9.94 -14.13
N GLY A 99 10.20 8.62 -14.24
CA GLY A 99 11.48 7.89 -14.19
C GLY A 99 12.00 7.60 -12.78
N MET A 100 11.23 7.88 -11.72
CA MET A 100 11.67 7.59 -10.35
C MET A 100 11.41 6.13 -9.95
N GLU A 101 12.39 5.50 -9.31
CA GLU A 101 12.20 4.16 -8.73
C GLU A 101 11.43 4.27 -7.40
N ILE A 102 10.14 3.94 -7.40
CA ILE A 102 9.34 3.95 -6.16
C ILE A 102 9.08 2.54 -5.65
N LYS A 103 9.43 2.29 -4.39
CA LYS A 103 9.06 1.08 -3.64
C LYS A 103 7.95 1.41 -2.64
N VAL A 104 6.93 0.56 -2.61
CA VAL A 104 5.72 0.74 -1.79
C VAL A 104 5.61 -0.38 -0.78
N ALA A 105 5.27 -0.02 0.46
CA ALA A 105 4.84 -0.94 1.50
C ALA A 105 3.60 -0.36 2.20
N THR A 106 2.99 -1.13 3.11
CA THR A 106 1.78 -0.70 3.82
C THR A 106 2.00 0.65 4.51
N GLY A 107 1.30 1.68 4.05
CA GLY A 107 1.34 3.04 4.63
C GLY A 107 2.64 3.82 4.42
N LYS A 108 3.62 3.29 3.66
CA LYS A 108 4.94 3.93 3.51
C LYS A 108 5.57 3.70 2.15
N VAL A 109 6.48 4.59 1.78
CA VAL A 109 7.15 4.60 0.48
C VAL A 109 8.66 4.78 0.62
N ARG A 110 9.40 4.35 -0.39
CA ARG A 110 10.84 4.60 -0.54
C ARG A 110 11.07 5.07 -1.98
N VAL A 111 11.78 6.19 -2.11
CA VAL A 111 12.15 6.80 -3.40
C VAL A 111 13.61 6.46 -3.68
N GLY A 112 13.89 5.79 -4.79
CA GLY A 112 15.21 5.29 -5.17
C GLY A 112 15.87 4.48 -4.06
N GLU A 113 17.13 4.84 -3.78
CA GLU A 113 17.91 4.28 -2.68
C GLU A 113 17.68 4.99 -1.33
N GLY A 114 16.77 5.96 -1.26
CA GLY A 114 16.50 6.74 -0.05
C GLY A 114 15.91 5.95 1.13
N VAL A 115 15.49 6.65 2.18
CA VAL A 115 14.89 6.02 3.37
C VAL A 115 13.40 5.73 3.17
N TRP A 116 12.87 4.79 3.97
CA TRP A 116 11.43 4.57 4.04
C TRP A 116 10.77 5.72 4.80
N LYS A 117 9.84 6.43 4.16
CA LYS A 117 9.03 7.49 4.77
C LYS A 117 7.57 7.06 4.88
N TRP A 118 6.91 7.42 5.98
CA TRP A 118 5.47 7.22 6.11
C TRP A 118 4.72 8.15 5.15
N TRP A 119 3.59 7.68 4.63
CA TRP A 119 2.79 8.46 3.69
C TRP A 119 2.31 9.81 4.26
N SER A 120 2.05 9.86 5.57
CA SER A 120 1.73 11.10 6.28
C SER A 120 2.86 12.13 6.22
N GLU A 121 4.12 11.69 6.29
CA GLU A 121 5.28 12.58 6.19
C GLU A 121 5.43 13.09 4.76
N VAL A 122 5.26 12.22 3.76
CA VAL A 122 5.32 12.58 2.35
C VAL A 122 4.22 13.58 1.97
N LYS A 123 3.01 13.43 2.50
CA LYS A 123 1.93 14.42 2.32
C LYS A 123 2.32 15.78 2.89
N ARG A 124 2.82 15.80 4.13
CA ARG A 124 3.24 17.04 4.79
C ARG A 124 4.36 17.74 4.02
N GLU A 125 5.35 17.00 3.53
CA GLU A 125 6.43 17.55 2.70
C GLU A 125 5.89 18.16 1.39
N GLN A 126 4.92 17.53 0.74
CA GLN A 126 4.30 18.08 -0.49
C GLN A 126 3.49 19.36 -0.22
N GLU A 127 2.75 19.41 0.88
CA GLU A 127 1.98 20.60 1.25
C GLU A 127 2.91 21.79 1.48
N VAL A 128 4.02 21.60 2.21
CA VAL A 128 5.03 22.65 2.43
C VAL A 128 5.63 23.15 1.11
N ILE A 129 6.06 22.25 0.23
CA ILE A 129 6.62 22.63 -1.09
C ILE A 129 5.59 23.41 -1.92
N SER A 130 4.31 22.99 -1.88
CA SER A 130 3.25 23.67 -2.62
C SER A 130 2.93 25.07 -2.09
N ASP A 131 3.05 25.28 -0.78
CA ASP A 131 2.78 26.56 -0.12
C ASP A 131 3.94 27.54 -0.32
N GLU A 132 5.19 27.05 -0.24
CA GLU A 132 6.39 27.82 -0.58
C GLU A 132 6.37 28.28 -2.04
N GLY A 133 6.04 27.38 -2.98
CA GLY A 133 5.93 27.75 -4.40
C GLY A 133 4.87 28.83 -4.67
N ARG A 134 3.71 28.76 -4.00
CA ARG A 134 2.68 29.81 -4.07
C ARG A 134 3.14 31.13 -3.47
N ARG A 135 3.93 31.09 -2.40
CA ARG A 135 4.48 32.29 -1.76
C ARG A 135 5.49 32.98 -2.67
N ASP A 136 6.37 32.21 -3.30
CA ASP A 136 7.35 32.72 -4.26
C ASP A 136 6.69 33.31 -5.51
N GLU A 137 5.64 32.68 -6.05
CA GLU A 137 4.86 33.24 -7.17
C GLU A 137 4.18 34.56 -6.80
N ARG A 138 3.58 34.63 -5.60
CA ARG A 138 2.98 35.89 -5.10
C ARG A 138 4.01 36.99 -4.92
N GLU A 139 5.21 36.65 -4.46
CA GLU A 139 6.29 37.62 -4.28
C GLU A 139 6.86 38.09 -5.63
N LYS A 140 7.03 37.19 -6.61
CA LYS A 140 7.40 37.55 -7.98
C LYS A 140 6.36 38.45 -8.66
N SER A 141 5.07 38.14 -8.51
CA SER A 141 3.98 38.97 -9.04
C SER A 141 3.99 40.38 -8.45
N ARG A 142 4.17 40.50 -7.13
CA ARG A 142 4.26 41.81 -6.45
C ARG A 142 5.48 42.63 -6.88
N ARG A 143 6.63 42.00 -7.12
CA ARG A 143 7.83 42.69 -7.64
C ARG A 143 7.65 43.13 -9.09
N ALA A 144 6.96 42.34 -9.92
CA ALA A 144 6.66 42.69 -11.30
C ALA A 144 5.68 43.88 -11.39
N GLU A 145 4.66 43.92 -10.52
CA GLU A 145 3.70 45.02 -10.45
C GLU A 145 4.30 46.30 -9.83
N GLY A 146 5.18 46.18 -8.83
CA GLY A 146 5.86 47.32 -8.21
C GLY A 146 6.92 47.99 -9.09
N GLY A 147 7.51 47.27 -10.05
CA GLY A 147 8.51 47.80 -10.98
C GLY A 147 7.95 48.61 -12.15
N GLN A 148 6.62 48.64 -12.35
CA GLN A 148 5.98 49.42 -13.42
C GLN A 148 5.63 50.87 -13.00
N ALA A 149 5.77 51.22 -11.72
CA ALA A 149 5.42 52.55 -11.22
C ALA A 149 6.55 53.61 -11.28
N GLU A 150 7.79 53.23 -11.63
CA GLU A 150 8.95 54.13 -11.67
C GLU A 150 9.39 54.57 -13.07
N ASN A 151 8.58 54.35 -14.11
CA ASN A 151 8.89 54.72 -15.51
C ASN A 151 7.87 55.67 -16.15
N PHE A 152 7.33 56.62 -15.39
CA PHE A 152 6.70 57.82 -15.95
C PHE A 152 7.32 59.05 -15.29
N VAL A 153 8.39 59.55 -15.93
CA VAL A 153 8.92 60.92 -15.77
C VAL A 153 8.13 61.83 -16.70
#